data_AF-A0A2K1QSW6-F1
#
_entry.id   AF-A0A2K1QSW6-F1
#
_cell.length_a   1.000
_cell.length_b   1.000
_cell.length_c   1.000
_cell.angle_alpha   90.00
_cell.angle_beta   90.00
_cell.angle_gamma   90.00
#
_symmetry.space_group_name_H-M   'P 1'
#
loop_
_entity.id
_entity.type
_entity.pdbx_description
1 polymer ?
#
loop_
_entity_poly.entity_id
_entity_poly.type
_entity_poly.pdbx_seq_one_letter_code
_entity_poly.pdbx_strand_id
1 'polypeptide(L)'
;MAAPSVTKVFKILPASDFNTWKSSGTFSGAGIDIGDGFIHLSTASQSGETYKKWFSGQSGLVVAEVDLEKVEDTVKWEPSRGGDLFAHVYGKIPYSAVTRSFEDVNVKLFEQLEAEERS
;
A
#
# COMPACT_ATOMS: atom_id res chain seq x y z
N MET A 1 -9.94 -4.91 18.92
CA MET A 1 -9.21 -5.92 18.12
C MET A 1 -7.73 -5.59 18.24
N ALA A 2 -6.85 -6.59 18.39
CA ALA A 2 -5.41 -6.33 18.38
C ALA A 2 -4.96 -5.98 16.95
N ALA A 3 -3.92 -5.15 16.81
CA ALA A 3 -3.32 -4.88 15.50
C ALA A 3 -2.81 -6.21 14.89
N PRO A 4 -2.98 -6.42 13.58
CA PRO A 4 -2.46 -7.62 12.92
C PRO A 4 -0.93 -7.66 13.03
N SER A 5 -0.34 -8.85 13.14
CA SER A 5 1.11 -9.06 13.14
C SER A 5 1.74 -8.90 11.74
N VAL A 6 1.05 -8.20 10.83
CA VAL A 6 1.45 -8.00 9.44
C VAL A 6 2.32 -6.75 9.37
N THR A 7 3.58 -6.93 8.95
CA THR A 7 4.51 -5.82 8.75
C THR A 7 4.65 -5.42 7.28
N LYS A 8 4.27 -6.29 6.34
CA LYS A 8 4.31 -6.01 4.91
C LYS A 8 2.94 -5.60 4.40
N VAL A 9 2.85 -4.39 3.88
CA VAL A 9 1.62 -3.85 3.27
C VAL A 9 1.93 -3.26 1.90
N PHE A 10 0.90 -2.95 1.14
CA PHE A 10 1.02 -2.60 -0.25
C PHE A 10 0.39 -1.25 -0.55
N LYS A 11 1.07 -0.48 -1.41
CA LYS A 11 0.54 0.73 -2.04
C LYS A 11 0.37 0.50 -3.53
N ILE A 12 -0.83 0.75 -4.05
CA ILE A 12 -1.09 0.84 -5.49
C ILE A 12 -1.05 2.31 -5.87
N LEU A 13 -0.22 2.67 -6.85
CA LEU A 13 -0.06 4.06 -7.31
C LEU A 13 0.40 4.11 -8.77
N PRO A 14 0.21 5.24 -9.49
CA PRO A 14 0.79 5.44 -10.81
C PRO A 14 2.33 5.35 -10.79
N ALA A 15 2.92 4.86 -11.88
CA ALA A 15 4.37 4.76 -12.03
C ALA A 15 5.08 6.11 -11.92
N SER A 16 4.45 7.20 -12.35
CA SER A 16 4.96 8.57 -12.17
C SER A 16 5.15 8.93 -10.69
N ASP A 17 4.19 8.56 -9.85
CA ASP A 17 4.19 8.88 -8.42
C ASP A 17 5.21 8.01 -7.71
N PHE A 18 5.32 6.73 -8.10
CA PHE A 18 6.36 5.83 -7.61
C PHE A 18 7.77 6.32 -7.98
N ASN A 19 7.98 6.79 -9.21
CA ASN A 19 9.26 7.37 -9.63
C ASN A 19 9.60 8.67 -8.88
N THR A 20 8.59 9.47 -8.57
CA THR A 20 8.75 10.67 -7.73
C THR A 20 9.12 10.29 -6.30
N TRP A 21 8.47 9.28 -5.73
CA TRP A 21 8.82 8.74 -4.42
C TRP A 21 10.27 8.23 -4.40
N LYS A 22 10.66 7.42 -5.39
CA LYS A 22 12.02 6.89 -5.52
C LYS A 22 13.08 7.98 -5.61
N SER A 23 12.83 9.05 -6.37
CA SER A 23 13.79 10.14 -6.56
C SER A 23 13.85 11.12 -5.39
N SER A 24 12.72 11.42 -4.75
CA SER A 24 12.65 12.32 -3.59
C SER A 24 13.02 11.65 -2.26
N GLY A 25 13.00 10.31 -2.21
CA GLY A 25 13.30 9.52 -1.02
C GLY A 25 12.17 9.44 0.00
N THR A 26 11.07 10.18 -0.17
CA THR A 26 9.90 10.15 0.74
C THR A 26 8.59 10.30 -0.02
N PHE A 27 7.57 9.57 0.41
CA PHE A 27 6.21 9.68 -0.13
C PHE A 27 5.31 10.39 0.85
N SER A 28 4.61 11.42 0.39
CA SER A 28 3.69 12.22 1.21
C SER A 28 2.21 11.94 0.88
N GLY A 29 1.93 10.86 0.15
CA GLY A 29 0.58 10.49 -0.30
C GLY A 29 0.27 10.88 -1.74
N ALA A 30 -0.68 10.16 -2.33
CA ALA A 30 -1.34 10.50 -3.59
C ALA A 30 -2.56 11.39 -3.34
N GLY A 31 -3.25 11.85 -4.40
CA GLY A 31 -4.34 12.81 -4.28
C GLY A 31 -5.39 12.50 -3.20
N ILE A 32 -5.87 11.25 -3.12
CA ILE A 32 -6.83 10.84 -2.08
C ILE A 32 -6.21 10.80 -0.68
N ASP A 33 -4.97 10.36 -0.56
CA ASP A 33 -4.25 10.32 0.73
C ASP A 33 -4.08 11.71 1.34
N ILE A 34 -3.77 12.69 0.49
CA ILE A 34 -3.63 14.10 0.89
C ILE A 34 -4.97 14.66 1.34
N GLY A 35 -6.05 14.32 0.62
CA GLY A 35 -7.42 14.73 0.97
C GLY A 35 -7.89 14.15 2.30
N ASP A 36 -7.60 12.87 2.55
CA ASP A 36 -8.03 12.15 3.76
C ASP A 36 -7.08 12.39 4.95
N GLY A 37 -5.87 12.92 4.70
CA GLY A 37 -4.88 13.29 5.71
C GLY A 37 -3.97 12.16 6.17
N PHE A 38 -4.02 11.00 5.50
CA PHE A 38 -3.17 9.84 5.76
C PHE A 38 -2.98 8.99 4.51
N ILE A 39 -1.88 8.22 4.45
CA ILE A 39 -1.57 7.36 3.31
C ILE A 39 -2.22 5.99 3.50
N HIS A 40 -3.07 5.61 2.55
CA HIS A 40 -3.74 4.31 2.54
C HIS A 40 -2.78 3.20 2.11
N LEU A 41 -2.67 2.17 2.93
CA LEU A 41 -1.99 0.92 2.62
C LEU A 41 -2.95 -0.26 2.87
N SER A 42 -2.78 -1.31 2.08
CA SER A 42 -3.60 -2.53 2.15
C SER A 42 -2.72 -3.74 2.46
N THR A 43 -3.22 -4.72 3.22
CA THR A 43 -2.57 -6.05 3.31
C THR A 43 -2.59 -6.77 1.95
N ALA A 44 -1.92 -7.92 1.82
CA ALA A 44 -1.97 -8.67 0.57
C ALA A 44 -3.42 -9.10 0.25
N SER A 45 -4.10 -9.66 1.25
CA SER A 45 -5.51 -10.06 1.20
C SER A 45 -6.48 -8.92 0.83
N GLN A 46 -6.18 -7.67 1.19
CA GLN A 46 -7.01 -6.49 0.87
C GLN A 46 -6.69 -5.87 -0.50
N SER A 47 -5.48 -6.08 -1.01
CA SER A 47 -4.96 -5.37 -2.18
C SER A 47 -5.72 -5.72 -3.47
N GLY A 48 -6.16 -6.97 -3.61
CA GLY A 48 -6.93 -7.40 -4.78
C GLY A 48 -8.30 -6.71 -4.90
N GLU A 49 -9.03 -6.54 -3.78
CA GLU A 49 -10.28 -5.78 -3.79
C GLU A 49 -10.02 -4.28 -4.02
N THR A 50 -8.97 -3.75 -3.39
CA THR A 50 -8.53 -2.35 -3.58
C THR A 50 -8.29 -2.04 -5.05
N TYR A 51 -7.54 -2.92 -5.74
CA TYR A 51 -7.29 -2.83 -7.17
C TYR A 51 -8.58 -2.84 -8.00
N LYS A 52 -9.46 -3.84 -7.78
CA LYS A 52 -10.71 -3.99 -8.53
C LYS A 52 -11.63 -2.78 -8.37
N LYS A 53 -11.71 -2.18 -7.18
CA LYS A 53 -12.61 -1.06 -6.91
C LYS A 53 -12.11 0.26 -7.50
N TRP A 54 -10.82 0.55 -7.37
CA TRP A 54 -10.30 1.90 -7.62
C TRP A 54 -9.40 2.02 -8.84
N PHE A 55 -8.79 0.92 -9.28
CA PHE A 55 -7.72 0.92 -10.27
C PHE A 55 -8.02 0.05 -11.50
N SER A 56 -9.20 -0.58 -11.56
CA SER A 56 -9.59 -1.43 -12.69
C SER A 56 -9.60 -0.65 -14.01
N GLY A 57 -8.94 -1.20 -15.03
CA GLY A 57 -8.82 -0.60 -16.36
C GLY A 57 -7.76 0.50 -16.48
N GLN A 58 -7.08 0.87 -15.40
CA GLN A 58 -5.94 1.79 -15.45
C GLN A 58 -4.66 1.05 -15.83
N SER A 59 -3.79 1.72 -16.58
CA SER A 59 -2.47 1.22 -16.97
C SER A 59 -1.36 2.07 -16.34
N GLY A 60 -0.12 1.59 -16.41
CA GLY A 60 1.02 2.32 -15.83
C GLY A 60 0.97 2.42 -14.31
N LEU A 61 0.42 1.40 -13.66
CA LEU A 61 0.38 1.27 -12.20
C LEU A 61 1.64 0.55 -11.70
N VAL A 62 1.97 0.81 -10.44
CA VAL A 62 2.96 0.08 -9.67
C VAL A 62 2.30 -0.39 -8.38
N VAL A 63 2.66 -1.58 -7.93
CA VAL A 63 2.41 -2.04 -6.55
C VAL A 63 3.73 -1.97 -5.79
N ALA A 64 3.81 -1.14 -4.76
CA ALA A 64 4.96 -1.05 -3.87
C ALA A 64 4.67 -1.84 -2.58
N GLU A 65 5.53 -2.79 -2.24
CA GLU A 65 5.54 -3.45 -0.93
C GLU A 65 6.31 -2.57 0.05
N VAL A 66 5.67 -2.26 1.18
CA VAL A 66 6.17 -1.39 2.24
C VAL A 66 6.31 -2.19 3.53
N ASP A 67 7.49 -2.14 4.11
CA ASP A 67 7.80 -2.69 5.43
C ASP A 67 7.50 -1.65 6.52
N LEU A 68 6.43 -1.89 7.28
CA LEU A 68 5.94 -1.02 8.33
C LEU A 68 6.93 -0.86 9.49
N GLU A 69 7.85 -1.80 9.71
CA GLU A 69 8.88 -1.64 10.76
C GLU A 69 9.85 -0.50 10.44
N LYS A 70 9.94 -0.11 9.16
CA LYS A 70 10.73 1.03 8.67
C LYS A 70 9.91 2.31 8.56
N VAL A 71 8.62 2.24 8.87
CA VAL A 71 7.71 3.39 8.92
C VAL A 71 7.49 3.72 10.40
N GLU A 72 8.38 4.57 10.93
CA GLU A 72 8.36 5.03 12.33
C GLU A 72 6.96 5.47 12.78
N ASP A 73 6.55 5.11 14.01
CA ASP A 73 5.43 5.52 14.90
C ASP A 73 4.18 6.25 14.35
N THR A 74 3.92 6.18 13.05
CA THR A 74 2.88 6.93 12.32
C THR A 74 1.82 6.01 11.74
N VAL A 75 1.97 4.70 11.93
CA VAL A 75 1.05 3.69 11.41
C VAL A 75 -0.09 3.49 12.40
N LYS A 76 -1.33 3.60 11.92
CA LYS A 76 -2.53 3.19 12.66
C LYS A 76 -3.28 2.14 11.86
N TRP A 77 -3.79 1.14 12.58
CA TRP A 77 -4.69 0.15 12.01
C TRP A 77 -6.12 0.54 12.35
N GLU A 78 -6.87 0.97 11.36
CA GLU A 78 -8.21 1.55 11.56
C GLU A 78 -9.27 0.77 10.77
N PRO A 79 -10.47 0.56 11.34
CA PRO A 79 -11.56 -0.10 10.62
C PRO A 79 -11.95 0.71 9.39
N SER A 80 -12.07 0.03 8.25
CA SER A 80 -12.55 0.60 7.01
C SER A 80 -13.67 -0.28 6.45
N ARG A 81 -13.57 -0.75 5.21
CA ARG A 81 -14.59 -1.61 4.61
C ARG A 81 -14.78 -2.92 5.36
N GLY A 82 -16.04 -3.31 5.50
CA GLY A 82 -16.40 -4.61 6.09
C GLY A 82 -16.05 -4.74 7.58
N GLY A 83 -15.52 -3.69 8.22
CA GLY A 83 -14.96 -3.77 9.56
C GLY A 83 -13.50 -4.24 9.61
N ASP A 84 -12.88 -4.52 8.46
CA ASP A 84 -11.48 -4.91 8.38
C ASP A 84 -10.55 -3.73 8.67
N LEU A 85 -9.41 -4.03 9.28
CA LEU A 85 -8.40 -3.04 9.64
C LEU A 85 -7.46 -2.78 8.45
N PHE A 86 -7.34 -1.52 8.04
CA PHE A 86 -6.37 -1.08 7.04
C PHE A 86 -5.25 -0.30 7.72
N ALA A 87 -4.05 -0.36 7.14
CA ALA A 87 -2.91 0.39 7.64
C ALA A 87 -2.94 1.81 7.05
N HIS A 88 -3.02 2.80 7.93
CA HIS A 88 -2.98 4.22 7.58
C HIS A 88 -1.72 4.85 8.14
N VAL A 89 -0.95 5.52 7.29
CA VAL A 89 0.26 6.23 7.72
C VAL A 89 -0.01 7.72 7.83
N TYR A 90 0.07 8.24 9.06
CA TYR A 90 -0.07 9.66 9.40
C TYR A 90 1.29 10.34 9.31
N GLY A 91 1.77 10.55 8.09
CA GLY A 91 3.09 11.12 7.86
C GLY A 91 3.61 10.80 6.48
N LYS A 92 4.94 10.66 6.39
CA LYS A 92 5.63 10.32 5.15
C LYS A 92 6.20 8.92 5.23
N ILE A 93 6.22 8.22 4.10
CA ILE A 93 6.85 6.90 4.01
C ILE A 93 8.23 7.07 3.34
N PRO A 94 9.35 6.74 4.02
CA PRO A 94 10.65 6.79 3.39
C PRO A 94 10.76 5.71 2.30
N TYR A 95 11.45 5.99 1.19
CA TYR A 95 11.63 5.01 0.12
C TYR A 95 12.42 3.77 0.59
N SER A 96 13.24 3.91 1.63
CA SER A 96 13.93 2.78 2.28
C SER A 96 12.98 1.75 2.91
N ALA A 97 11.71 2.13 3.16
CA ALA A 97 10.66 1.20 3.59
C ALA A 97 10.12 0.34 2.44
N VAL A 98 10.36 0.71 1.18
CA VAL A 98 9.94 -0.09 0.02
C VAL A 98 10.89 -1.28 -0.15
N THR A 99 10.37 -2.49 -0.04
CA THR A 99 11.14 -3.74 -0.15
C THR A 99 11.05 -4.37 -1.53
N ARG A 100 9.91 -4.25 -2.19
CA ARG A 100 9.64 -4.77 -3.54
C ARG A 100 8.73 -3.81 -4.31
N SER A 101 8.82 -3.82 -5.64
CA SER A 101 7.89 -3.11 -6.52
C SER A 101 7.55 -3.95 -7.75
N PHE A 102 6.29 -3.90 -8.18
CA PHE A 102 5.76 -4.69 -9.29
C PHE A 102 5.10 -3.77 -10.32
N GLU A 103 5.46 -3.91 -11.60
CA GLU A 103 4.97 -3.07 -12.70
C GLU A 103 3.90 -3.76 -13.56
N ASP A 104 3.88 -5.10 -13.61
CA ASP A 104 2.80 -5.87 -14.25
C ASP A 104 1.63 -6.06 -13.28
N VAL A 105 0.89 -4.96 -13.07
CA VAL A 105 -0.22 -4.92 -12.11
C VAL A 105 -1.48 -5.53 -12.72
N ASN A 106 -1.81 -6.74 -12.28
CA ASN A 106 -3.01 -7.46 -12.72
C ASN A 106 -3.57 -8.33 -11.58
N VAL A 107 -4.73 -8.97 -11.80
CA VAL A 107 -5.40 -9.77 -10.75
C VAL A 107 -4.52 -10.92 -10.25
N LYS A 108 -3.72 -11.54 -11.12
CA LYS A 108 -2.85 -12.68 -10.74
C LYS A 108 -1.75 -12.26 -9.78
N LEU A 109 -1.23 -11.03 -9.91
CA LEU A 109 -0.26 -10.48 -8.96
C LEU A 109 -0.85 -10.48 -7.54
N PHE A 110 -2.09 -10.02 -7.36
CA PHE A 110 -2.70 -9.96 -6.03
C PHE A 110 -3.02 -11.36 -5.46
N GLU A 111 -3.42 -12.31 -6.32
CA GLU A 111 -3.59 -13.71 -5.92
C GLU A 111 -2.27 -14.33 -5.42
N GLN A 112 -1.15 -14.01 -6.08
CA GLN A 112 0.17 -14.45 -5.66
C GLN A 112 0.57 -13.82 -4.31
N LEU A 113 0.44 -12.51 -4.16
CA LEU A 113 0.79 -11.82 -2.92
C LEU A 113 -0.02 -12.36 -1.73
N GLU A 114 -1.32 -12.62 -1.92
CA GLU A 114 -2.17 -13.22 -0.90
C GLU A 114 -1.75 -14.66 -0.56
N ALA A 115 -1.27 -15.44 -1.54
CA ALA A 115 -0.72 -16.77 -1.28
C ALA A 115 0.59 -16.70 -0.48
N GLU A 116 1.48 -15.75 -0.78
CA GLU A 116 2.74 -15.52 -0.04
C GLU A 116 2.48 -15.07 1.42
N GLU A 117 1.46 -14.26 1.69
CA GLU A 117 1.08 -13.83 3.05
C GLU A 117 0.60 -14.99 3.93
N ARG A 118 0.03 -16.04 3.32
CA ARG A 118 -0.54 -17.21 4.03
C ARG A 118 0.45 -18.36 4.24
N SER A 119 1.62 -18.33 3.61
CA SER A 119 2.65 -19.39 3.69
C SER A 119 3.63 -19.15 4.84
#